data_AF-A3V8S3-F1
#
_entry.id   AF-A3V8S3-F1
#
_cell.length_a   1.000
_cell.length_b   1.000
_cell.length_c   1.000
_cell.angle_alpha   90.00
_cell.angle_beta   90.00
_cell.angle_gamma   90.00
#
_symmetry.space_group_name_H-M   'P 1'
#
loop_
_entity.id
_entity.type
_entity.pdbx_description
1 polymer ?
#
loop_
_entity_poly.entity_id
_entity_poly.type
_entity_poly.pdbx_seq_one_letter_code
_entity_poly.pdbx_strand_id
1 'polypeptide(L)'
;MTPTIKWAITRLMGATIFRAQTILFLPELQMFGGIAPDGWFGPWLSDTIIGFALPVMLYLFWTRRSVAIWGALVAYNAVGAFDYSQGLITQMISPMPVEMASAATVYVGIGLFMGFQLVALALLFRRDVIAEFKGRV
;
A
#
# COMPACT_ATOMS: atom_id res chain seq x y z
N MET A 1 11.76 18.24 8.23
CA MET A 1 12.13 17.16 7.29
C MET A 1 13.12 17.68 6.26
N THR A 2 14.13 16.90 5.87
CA THR A 2 15.01 17.28 4.74
C THR A 2 14.34 17.01 3.39
N PRO A 3 14.72 17.70 2.30
CA PRO A 3 14.18 17.44 0.96
C PRO A 3 14.33 15.97 0.54
N THR A 4 15.45 15.33 0.88
CA THR A 4 15.71 13.92 0.59
C THR A 4 14.69 13.00 1.24
N ILE A 5 14.39 13.19 2.53
CA ILE A 5 13.40 12.37 3.24
C ILE A 5 12.00 12.61 2.69
N LYS A 6 11.67 13.87 2.38
CA LYS A 6 10.39 14.22 1.76
C LYS A 6 10.16 13.48 0.44
N TRP A 7 11.18 13.48 -0.43
CA TRP A 7 11.14 12.75 -1.70
C TRP A 7 11.17 11.24 -1.53
N ALA A 8 11.91 10.71 -0.55
CA ALA A 8 11.93 9.29 -0.25
C ALA A 8 10.53 8.78 0.12
N ILE A 9 9.84 9.44 1.07
CA ILE A 9 8.46 9.12 1.46
C ILE A 9 7.54 9.20 0.23
N THR A 10 7.63 10.27 -0.55
CA THR A 10 6.82 10.48 -1.75
C THR A 10 7.00 9.34 -2.77
N ARG A 11 8.22 8.90 -3.02
CA ARG A 11 8.51 7.83 -3.99
C ARG A 11 8.09 6.46 -3.48
N LEU A 12 8.36 6.16 -2.22
CA LEU A 12 7.97 4.89 -1.59
C LEU A 12 6.44 4.74 -1.57
N MET A 13 5.72 5.77 -1.13
CA MET A 13 4.27 5.80 -1.21
C MET A 13 3.81 5.80 -2.68
N GLY A 14 4.40 6.64 -3.52
CA GLY A 14 4.05 6.79 -4.94
C GLY A 14 4.13 5.50 -5.74
N ALA A 15 5.16 4.68 -5.50
CA ALA A 15 5.31 3.37 -6.13
C ALA A 15 4.14 2.43 -5.81
N THR A 16 3.44 2.62 -4.70
CA THR A 16 2.30 1.76 -4.36
C THR A 16 1.08 1.99 -5.25
N ILE A 17 1.04 3.05 -6.09
CA ILE A 17 -0.11 3.33 -6.99
C ILE A 17 -0.50 2.13 -7.85
N PHE A 18 0.46 1.25 -8.19
CA PHE A 18 0.22 0.07 -9.00
C PHE A 18 -0.85 -0.86 -8.42
N ARG A 19 -1.09 -0.83 -7.11
CA ARG A 19 -2.18 -1.61 -6.51
C ARG A 19 -3.57 -1.22 -7.03
N ALA A 20 -3.74 0.00 -7.54
CA ALA A 20 -5.00 0.43 -8.14
C ALA A 20 -5.38 -0.40 -9.39
N GLN A 21 -4.40 -1.02 -10.06
CA GLN A 21 -4.65 -1.83 -11.25
C GLN A 21 -5.45 -3.10 -10.94
N THR A 22 -5.52 -3.51 -9.68
CA THR A 22 -6.28 -4.71 -9.25
C THR A 22 -7.77 -4.62 -9.57
N ILE A 23 -8.29 -3.40 -9.78
CA ILE A 23 -9.66 -3.18 -10.26
C ILE A 23 -9.94 -3.91 -11.59
N LEU A 24 -8.92 -4.06 -12.43
CA LEU A 24 -9.04 -4.72 -13.72
C LEU A 24 -9.27 -6.23 -13.58
N PHE A 25 -8.89 -6.82 -12.44
CA PHE A 25 -9.06 -8.24 -12.18
C PHE A 25 -10.35 -8.56 -11.41
N LEU A 26 -11.04 -7.56 -10.86
CA LEU A 26 -12.31 -7.79 -10.14
C LEU A 26 -13.39 -8.48 -11.00
N PRO A 27 -13.59 -8.14 -12.30
CA PRO A 27 -14.55 -8.85 -13.16
C PRO A 27 -14.19 -10.33 -13.37
N GLU A 28 -12.92 -10.67 -13.17
CA GLU A 28 -12.33 -11.99 -13.38
C GLU A 28 -12.33 -12.84 -12.11
N LEU A 29 -12.88 -12.35 -11.00
CA LEU A 29 -12.84 -13.03 -9.69
C LEU A 29 -13.28 -14.48 -9.67
N GLN A 30 -14.21 -14.91 -10.52
CA GLN A 30 -14.68 -16.30 -10.54
C GLN A 30 -13.78 -17.24 -11.34
N MET A 31 -12.78 -16.73 -12.03
CA MET A 31 -11.93 -17.54 -12.92
C MET A 31 -10.89 -18.38 -12.18
N PHE A 32 -10.78 -18.22 -10.86
CA PHE A 32 -9.80 -18.93 -10.05
C PHE A 32 -10.17 -20.37 -9.69
N GLY A 33 -11.46 -20.74 -9.82
CA GLY A 33 -11.92 -22.09 -9.48
C GLY A 33 -11.49 -22.56 -8.09
N GLY A 34 -11.49 -23.87 -7.84
CA GLY A 34 -10.99 -24.44 -6.58
C GLY A 34 -11.86 -24.19 -5.35
N ILE A 35 -11.28 -24.34 -4.16
CA ILE A 35 -12.01 -24.35 -2.87
C ILE A 35 -12.44 -22.93 -2.44
N ALA A 36 -11.77 -21.89 -2.93
CA ALA A 36 -12.06 -20.48 -2.63
C ALA A 36 -11.90 -19.61 -3.90
N PRO A 37 -12.85 -19.74 -4.86
CA PRO A 37 -12.74 -19.09 -6.16
C PRO A 37 -12.69 -17.56 -6.05
N ASP A 38 -13.26 -16.96 -5.02
CA ASP A 38 -13.27 -15.52 -4.76
C ASP A 38 -12.26 -15.08 -3.68
N GLY A 39 -11.29 -15.92 -3.32
CA GLY A 39 -10.33 -15.65 -2.24
C GLY A 39 -9.55 -14.34 -2.41
N TRP A 40 -9.36 -13.89 -3.66
CA TRP A 40 -8.68 -12.63 -4.00
C TRP A 40 -9.56 -11.38 -3.93
N PHE A 41 -10.88 -11.53 -3.71
CA PHE A 41 -11.80 -10.40 -3.68
C PHE A 41 -11.41 -9.36 -2.63
N GLY A 42 -11.16 -9.81 -1.40
CA GLY A 42 -10.76 -8.96 -0.29
C GLY A 42 -9.51 -8.14 -0.64
N PRO A 43 -8.35 -8.79 -0.86
CA PRO A 43 -7.10 -8.11 -1.18
C PRO A 43 -7.19 -7.15 -2.37
N TRP A 44 -7.85 -7.54 -3.47
CA TRP A 44 -7.94 -6.69 -4.65
C TRP A 44 -8.87 -5.50 -4.48
N LEU A 45 -9.98 -5.68 -3.77
CA LEU A 45 -10.88 -4.57 -3.48
C LEU A 45 -10.19 -3.53 -2.58
N SER A 46 -9.51 -3.97 -1.53
CA SER A 46 -8.76 -3.08 -0.64
C SER A 46 -7.55 -2.45 -1.35
N ASP A 47 -6.81 -3.21 -2.16
CA ASP A 47 -5.73 -2.68 -3.00
C ASP A 47 -6.26 -1.55 -3.91
N THR A 48 -7.39 -1.77 -4.58
CA THR A 48 -8.03 -0.76 -5.43
C THR A 48 -8.34 0.52 -4.65
N ILE A 49 -9.02 0.39 -3.51
CA ILE A 49 -9.42 1.53 -2.66
C ILE A 49 -8.19 2.29 -2.16
N ILE A 50 -7.19 1.58 -1.64
CA ILE A 50 -5.98 2.19 -1.09
C ILE A 50 -5.16 2.85 -2.22
N GLY A 51 -5.07 2.21 -3.38
CA GLY A 51 -4.43 2.75 -4.57
C GLY A 51 -5.05 4.08 -5.01
N PHE A 52 -6.38 4.17 -5.07
CA PHE A 52 -7.07 5.42 -5.40
C PHE A 52 -6.98 6.48 -4.29
N ALA A 53 -6.80 6.08 -3.03
CA ALA A 53 -6.57 7.03 -1.93
C ALA A 53 -5.16 7.66 -1.98
N LEU A 54 -4.18 7.00 -2.61
CA LEU A 54 -2.78 7.46 -2.63
C LEU A 54 -2.58 8.90 -3.11
N PRO A 55 -3.17 9.38 -4.24
CA PRO A 55 -2.98 10.76 -4.67
C PRO A 55 -3.44 11.78 -3.64
N VAL A 56 -4.54 11.48 -2.92
CA VAL A 56 -5.05 12.32 -1.83
C VAL A 56 -4.05 12.34 -0.68
N MET A 57 -3.50 11.19 -0.29
CA MET A 57 -2.50 11.11 0.78
C MET A 57 -1.22 11.85 0.43
N LEU A 58 -0.74 11.73 -0.82
CA LEU A 58 0.40 12.50 -1.30
C LEU A 58 0.11 14.00 -1.32
N TYR A 59 -1.07 14.42 -1.78
CA TYR A 59 -1.48 15.82 -1.73
C TYR A 59 -1.46 16.37 -0.30
N LEU A 60 -2.03 15.64 0.66
CA LEU A 60 -2.03 16.02 2.08
C LEU A 60 -0.61 16.06 2.65
N PHE A 61 0.22 15.07 2.35
CA PHE A 61 1.63 15.03 2.73
C PHE A 61 2.41 16.24 2.21
N TRP A 62 2.12 16.72 1.00
CA TRP A 62 2.83 17.87 0.44
C TRP A 62 2.32 19.22 0.96
N THR A 63 1.03 19.36 1.22
CA THR A 63 0.37 20.66 1.41
C THR A 63 -0.05 20.98 2.84
N ARG A 64 -0.23 19.97 3.71
CA ARG A 64 -0.78 20.17 5.07
C ARG A 64 0.21 19.73 6.13
N ARG A 65 0.31 20.48 7.23
CA ARG A 65 1.15 20.17 8.39
C ARG A 65 0.32 20.25 9.66
N SER A 66 -0.13 19.08 10.11
CA SER A 66 -0.77 18.91 11.41
C SER A 66 -0.57 17.49 11.91
N VAL A 67 -0.67 17.29 13.22
CA VAL A 67 -0.59 15.96 13.85
C VAL A 67 -1.67 15.02 13.30
N ALA A 68 -2.86 15.55 12.99
CA ALA A 68 -3.93 14.76 12.37
C ALA A 68 -3.53 14.22 10.99
N ILE A 69 -2.89 15.03 10.15
CA ILE A 69 -2.42 14.60 8.82
C ILE A 69 -1.30 13.57 8.95
N TRP A 70 -0.36 13.79 9.89
CA TRP A 70 0.66 12.78 10.19
C TRP A 70 0.03 11.45 10.62
N GLY A 71 -0.97 11.48 11.50
CA GLY A 71 -1.71 10.29 11.94
C GLY A 71 -2.41 9.58 10.78
N ALA A 72 -3.05 10.33 9.89
CA ALA A 72 -3.68 9.78 8.68
C ALA A 72 -2.66 9.09 7.75
N LEU A 73 -1.48 9.69 7.57
CA LEU A 73 -0.40 9.09 6.77
C LEU A 73 0.15 7.82 7.42
N VAL A 74 0.35 7.83 8.74
CA VAL A 74 0.75 6.64 9.50
C VAL A 74 -0.28 5.52 9.34
N ALA A 75 -1.56 5.83 9.53
CA ALA A 75 -2.65 4.87 9.36
C ALA A 75 -2.70 4.32 7.92
N TYR A 76 -2.59 5.19 6.91
CA TYR A 76 -2.58 4.79 5.52
C TYR A 76 -1.45 3.79 5.21
N ASN A 77 -0.22 4.08 5.65
CA ASN A 77 0.91 3.20 5.35
C ASN A 77 0.83 1.89 6.14
N ALA A 78 0.35 1.93 7.40
CA ALA A 78 0.15 0.74 8.22
C ALA A 78 -0.96 -0.17 7.65
N VAL A 79 -2.10 0.39 7.27
CA VAL A 79 -3.20 -0.34 6.62
C VAL A 79 -2.73 -0.91 5.28
N GLY A 80 -1.99 -0.14 4.47
CA GLY A 80 -1.44 -0.63 3.22
C GLY A 80 -0.45 -1.81 3.38
N ALA A 81 0.38 -1.79 4.42
CA ALA A 81 1.26 -2.92 4.74
C ALA A 81 0.49 -4.14 5.24
N PHE A 82 -0.53 -3.93 6.09
CA PHE A 82 -1.41 -5.01 6.56
C PHE A 82 -2.17 -5.66 5.39
N ASP A 83 -2.69 -4.85 4.48
CA ASP A 83 -3.36 -5.29 3.26
C ASP A 83 -2.44 -6.16 2.37
N TYR A 84 -1.17 -5.78 2.18
CA TYR A 84 -0.21 -6.67 1.52
C TYR A 84 0.03 -7.98 2.28
N SER A 85 0.02 -7.98 3.61
CA SER A 85 0.11 -9.23 4.39
C SER A 85 -1.12 -10.14 4.16
N GLN A 86 -2.31 -9.57 3.98
CA GLN A 86 -3.49 -10.33 3.59
C GLN A 86 -3.33 -10.92 2.19
N GLY A 87 -2.74 -10.17 1.25
CA GLY A 87 -2.37 -10.71 -0.07
C GLY A 87 -1.40 -11.89 0.00
N LEU A 88 -0.39 -11.84 0.88
CA LEU A 88 0.54 -12.97 1.09
C LEU A 88 -0.19 -14.21 1.65
N ILE A 89 -1.04 -14.02 2.65
CA ILE A 89 -1.84 -15.10 3.24
C ILE A 89 -2.77 -15.70 2.19
N THR A 90 -3.40 -14.85 1.38
CA THR A 90 -4.29 -15.27 0.29
C THR A 90 -3.51 -16.08 -0.75
N GLN A 91 -2.33 -15.65 -1.17
CA GLN A 91 -1.48 -16.43 -2.09
C GLN A 91 -1.04 -17.77 -1.52
N MET A 92 -0.89 -17.90 -0.19
CA MET A 92 -0.56 -19.18 0.46
C MET A 92 -1.74 -20.16 0.50
N ILE A 93 -2.96 -19.64 0.74
CA ILE A 93 -4.16 -20.47 0.93
C ILE A 93 -4.90 -20.72 -0.40
N SER A 94 -4.92 -19.71 -1.27
CA SER A 94 -5.64 -19.64 -2.54
C SER A 94 -4.74 -19.02 -3.62
N PRO A 95 -3.68 -19.73 -4.06
CA PRO A 95 -2.70 -19.19 -4.99
C PRO A 95 -3.31 -18.80 -6.33
N MET A 96 -2.82 -17.70 -6.92
CA MET A 96 -3.19 -17.34 -8.29
C MET A 96 -2.76 -18.44 -9.30
N PRO A 97 -3.55 -18.70 -10.35
CA PRO A 97 -3.19 -19.51 -11.49
C PRO A 97 -2.00 -18.91 -12.23
N VAL A 98 -1.17 -19.78 -12.79
CA VAL A 98 0.07 -19.40 -13.49
C VAL A 98 -0.22 -18.59 -14.76
N GLU A 99 -1.40 -18.77 -15.35
CA GLU A 99 -1.89 -18.04 -16.51
C GLU A 99 -2.06 -16.53 -16.23
N MET A 100 -2.36 -16.17 -14.98
CA MET A 100 -2.40 -14.77 -14.55
C MET A 100 -1.02 -14.26 -14.14
N ALA A 101 -0.38 -14.96 -13.20
CA ALA A 101 0.91 -14.58 -12.65
C ALA A 101 1.63 -15.77 -12.05
N SER A 102 2.94 -15.84 -12.25
CA SER A 102 3.75 -16.83 -11.55
C SER A 102 3.74 -16.55 -10.03
N ALA A 103 3.80 -17.60 -9.21
CA ALA A 103 3.88 -17.44 -7.76
C ALA A 103 5.05 -16.55 -7.32
N ALA A 104 6.20 -16.65 -8.00
CA ALA A 104 7.35 -15.79 -7.76
C ALA A 104 7.02 -14.31 -8.01
N THR A 105 6.33 -14.00 -9.11
CA THR A 105 5.87 -12.64 -9.42
C THR A 105 4.96 -12.10 -8.33
N VAL A 106 4.00 -12.90 -7.86
CA VAL A 106 3.05 -12.49 -6.81
C VAL A 106 3.78 -12.22 -5.49
N TYR A 107 4.58 -13.18 -5.01
CA TYR A 107 5.31 -13.02 -3.74
C TYR A 107 6.30 -11.86 -3.76
N VAL A 108 7.07 -11.71 -4.85
CA VAL A 108 8.02 -10.60 -5.00
C VAL A 108 7.29 -9.26 -5.09
N GLY A 109 6.22 -9.18 -5.88
CA GLY A 109 5.43 -7.96 -6.03
C GLY A 109 4.87 -7.50 -4.70
N ILE A 110 4.13 -8.37 -4.01
CA ILE A 110 3.52 -8.07 -2.70
C ILE A 110 4.61 -7.73 -1.68
N GLY A 111 5.67 -8.55 -1.59
CA GLY A 111 6.76 -8.33 -0.64
C GLY A 111 7.51 -7.01 -0.85
N LEU A 112 7.80 -6.65 -2.10
CA LEU A 112 8.48 -5.41 -2.45
C LEU A 112 7.65 -4.18 -2.04
N PHE A 113 6.38 -4.13 -2.43
CA PHE A 113 5.53 -2.98 -2.13
C PHE A 113 5.15 -2.91 -0.66
N MET A 114 5.03 -4.05 0.04
CA MET A 114 4.94 -4.09 1.50
C MET A 114 6.18 -3.46 2.14
N GLY A 115 7.37 -3.81 1.65
CA GLY A 115 8.62 -3.18 2.04
C GLY A 115 8.59 -1.67 1.85
N PHE A 116 8.08 -1.17 0.73
CA PHE A 116 7.95 0.27 0.50
C PHE A 116 7.02 0.97 1.50
N GLN A 117 5.85 0.39 1.78
CA GLN A 117 4.92 0.91 2.81
C GLN A 117 5.56 0.91 4.20
N LEU A 118 6.28 -0.16 4.58
CA LEU A 118 6.95 -0.26 5.88
C LEU A 118 8.10 0.74 6.02
N VAL A 119 8.89 0.95 4.97
CA VAL A 119 9.97 1.96 4.99
C VAL A 119 9.36 3.36 5.04
N ALA A 120 8.32 3.66 4.26
CA ALA A 120 7.63 4.94 4.32
C ALA A 120 7.04 5.19 5.72
N LEU A 121 6.41 4.18 6.32
CA LEU A 121 5.91 4.21 7.69
C LEU A 121 7.04 4.52 8.70
N ALA A 122 8.16 3.82 8.61
CA ALA A 122 9.32 4.07 9.48
C ALA A 122 9.87 5.50 9.32
N LEU A 123 9.91 6.02 8.09
CA LEU A 123 10.33 7.39 7.82
C LEU A 123 9.37 8.42 8.43
N LEU A 124 8.06 8.16 8.47
CA LEU A 124 7.08 9.04 9.13
C LEU A 124 7.31 9.17 10.65
N PHE A 125 7.96 8.19 11.28
CA PHE A 125 8.33 8.24 12.70
C PHE A 125 9.67 8.93 12.99
N ARG A 126 10.38 9.43 11.97
CA ARG A 126 11.60 10.20 12.20
C ARG A 126 11.29 11.49 12.95
N ARG A 127 12.17 11.86 13.88
CA ARG A 127 12.02 13.07 14.71
C ARG A 127 11.83 14.35 13.88
N ASP A 128 12.57 14.49 12.78
CA ASP A 128 12.51 15.66 11.90
C ASP A 128 11.22 15.73 11.06
N VAL A 129 10.56 14.59 10.84
CA VAL A 129 9.24 14.51 10.18
C VAL A 129 8.14 14.85 11.18
N ILE A 130 8.15 14.20 12.34
CA ILE A 130 7.19 14.48 13.43
C ILE A 130 7.21 15.97 13.81
N ALA A 131 8.40 16.56 13.97
CA ALA A 131 8.54 17.97 14.30
C ALA A 131 7.91 18.90 13.25
N GLU A 132 7.96 18.54 11.97
CA GLU A 132 7.33 19.33 10.90
C GLU A 132 5.80 19.25 10.95
N PHE A 133 5.24 18.09 11.33
CA PHE A 133 3.79 17.91 11.44
C PHE A 133 3.19 18.40 12.76
N LYS A 134 3.98 18.49 13.83
CA LYS A 134 3.54 19.10 15.10
C LYS A 134 3.34 20.62 15.00
N GLY A 135 3.93 21.27 13.99
CA GLY A 135 4.08 22.72 13.97
C GLY A 135 5.13 23.15 14.98
N ARG A 136 5.85 24.24 14.71
CA ARG A 136 6.60 24.91 15.77
C ARG A 136 5.56 25.47 16.75
N VAL A 137 5.65 25.09 18.01
CA VAL A 137 5.11 25.91 19.11
C VAL A 137 5.87 27.24 19.10
#